data_AF-A0A6I7Q0R6-F1
#
_entry.id   AF-A0A6I7Q0R6-F1
#
_cell.length_a   1.000
_cell.length_b   1.000
_cell.length_c   1.000
_cell.angle_alpha   90.00
_cell.angle_beta   90.00
_cell.angle_gamma   90.00
#
_symmetry.space_group_name_H-M   'P 1'
#
loop_
_entity.id
_entity.type
_entity.pdbx_description
1 polymer ?
#
loop_
_entity_poly.entity_id
_entity_poly.type
_entity_poly.pdbx_seq_one_letter_code
_entity_poly.pdbx_strand_id
1 'polypeptide(L)'
;MARRKSSGTRFKTSKEMDTYLDKTDLAYLFERHGHVESPKIRKINLDLPEWLISELDFEAERVGVSRQPLIKLWLAQKLEEERRSRGLNNTKLK
;
A
#
# COMPACT_ATOMS: atom_id res chain seq x y z
N MET A 1 0.35 -12.98 11.00
CA MET A 1 -0.43 -11.99 10.22
C MET A 1 -1.52 -12.73 9.46
N ALA A 2 -2.77 -12.59 9.87
CA ALA A 2 -3.89 -13.30 9.26
C ALA A 2 -4.29 -12.61 7.94
N ARG A 3 -4.15 -13.32 6.82
CA ARG A 3 -4.62 -12.90 5.51
C ARG A 3 -6.16 -12.95 5.52
N ARG A 4 -6.83 -11.82 5.76
CA ARG A 4 -8.30 -11.73 5.65
C ARG A 4 -8.68 -12.16 4.23
N LYS A 5 -9.41 -13.28 4.11
CA LYS A 5 -10.02 -13.71 2.85
C LYS A 5 -11.04 -12.64 2.46
N SER A 6 -10.85 -11.99 1.31
CA SER A 6 -11.87 -11.11 0.72
C SER A 6 -13.05 -11.98 0.31
N SER A 7 -14.08 -12.07 1.15
CA SER A 7 -15.35 -12.71 0.83
C SER A 7 -16.22 -11.82 -0.07
N GLY A 8 -15.64 -11.30 -1.15
CA GLY A 8 -16.35 -10.52 -2.15
C GLY A 8 -17.07 -11.45 -3.13
N THR A 9 -18.34 -11.19 -3.40
CA THR A 9 -19.09 -11.81 -4.50
C THR A 9 -18.28 -11.66 -5.79
N ARG A 10 -17.87 -12.78 -6.40
CA ARG A 10 -17.20 -12.77 -7.71
C ARG A 10 -18.24 -12.97 -8.79
N PHE A 11 -18.49 -11.93 -9.58
CA PHE A 11 -19.33 -12.04 -10.78
C PHE A 11 -18.55 -12.74 -11.89
N LYS A 12 -19.21 -13.68 -12.60
CA LYS A 12 -18.58 -14.43 -13.69
C LYS A 12 -18.84 -13.79 -15.06
N THR A 13 -19.90 -13.00 -15.19
CA THR A 13 -20.29 -12.30 -16.42
C THR A 13 -20.74 -10.87 -16.14
N SER A 14 -20.59 -9.96 -17.11
CA SER A 14 -21.05 -8.57 -16.98
C SER A 14 -22.54 -8.48 -16.67
N LYS A 15 -23.35 -9.28 -17.38
CA LYS A 15 -24.80 -9.29 -17.25
C LYS A 15 -25.29 -9.71 -15.85
N GLU A 16 -24.55 -10.61 -15.20
CA GLU A 16 -24.79 -11.02 -13.81
C GLU A 16 -24.51 -9.87 -12.82
N MET A 17 -23.45 -9.09 -13.07
CA MET A 17 -23.13 -7.90 -12.28
C MET A 17 -24.18 -6.81 -12.45
N ASP A 18 -24.58 -6.50 -13.69
CA ASP A 18 -25.59 -5.47 -13.98
C ASP A 18 -26.91 -5.82 -13.28
N THR A 19 -27.36 -7.07 -13.39
CA THR A 19 -28.55 -7.57 -12.70
C THR A 19 -28.45 -7.46 -11.17
N TYR A 20 -27.24 -7.65 -10.61
CA TYR A 20 -27.00 -7.52 -9.18
C TYR A 20 -27.04 -6.04 -8.74
N LEU A 21 -26.45 -5.13 -9.51
CA LEU A 21 -26.44 -3.69 -9.22
C LEU A 21 -27.85 -3.09 -9.29
N ASP A 22 -28.68 -3.53 -10.23
CA ASP A 22 -30.06 -3.07 -10.36
C ASP A 22 -30.97 -3.55 -9.23
N LYS A 23 -30.68 -4.71 -8.64
CA LYS A 23 -31.49 -5.33 -7.58
C LYS A 23 -31.04 -4.98 -6.17
N THR A 24 -29.78 -4.60 -6.00
CA THR A 24 -29.16 -4.46 -4.69
C THR A 24 -29.05 -2.99 -4.32
N ASP A 25 -29.56 -2.63 -3.15
CA ASP A 25 -29.28 -1.31 -2.58
C ASP A 25 -27.82 -1.22 -2.13
N LEU A 26 -27.01 -0.58 -2.97
CA LEU A 26 -25.59 -0.37 -2.72
C LEU A 26 -25.34 0.55 -1.54
N ALA A 27 -26.27 1.46 -1.21
CA ALA A 27 -26.13 2.34 -0.06
C ALA A 27 -26.13 1.51 1.24
N TYR A 28 -27.07 0.59 1.36
CA TYR A 28 -27.15 -0.33 2.50
C TYR A 28 -25.89 -1.21 2.64
N LEU A 29 -25.36 -1.74 1.53
CA LEU A 29 -24.14 -2.55 1.57
C LEU A 29 -22.89 -1.72 1.90
N PHE A 30 -22.80 -0.50 1.40
CA PHE A 30 -21.68 0.39 1.70
C PHE A 30 -21.72 0.85 3.15
N GLU A 31 -22.88 1.13 3.72
CA GLU A 31 -23.00 1.43 5.15
C GLU A 31 -22.61 0.23 6.03
N ARG A 32 -22.99 -0.99 5.63
CA ARG A 32 -22.73 -2.21 6.42
C ARG A 32 -21.32 -2.78 6.27
N HIS A 33 -20.71 -2.63 5.10
CA HIS A 33 -19.44 -3.28 4.73
C HIS A 33 -18.39 -2.32 4.16
N GLY A 34 -18.77 -1.10 3.80
CA GLY A 34 -17.88 -0.04 3.31
C GLY A 34 -17.07 0.58 4.43
N HIS A 35 -16.23 -0.21 5.08
CA HIS A 35 -15.20 0.31 5.95
C HIS A 35 -13.89 0.38 5.18
N VAL A 36 -13.54 1.57 4.70
CA VAL A 36 -12.18 1.84 4.23
C VAL A 36 -11.33 2.03 5.49
N GLU A 37 -10.64 0.96 5.92
CA GLU A 37 -9.64 1.06 6.99
C GLU A 37 -8.49 1.95 6.49
N SER A 38 -8.53 3.23 6.85
CA SER A 38 -7.39 4.12 6.63
C SER A 38 -6.17 3.54 7.35
N PRO A 39 -4.99 3.49 6.68
CA PRO A 39 -3.79 2.98 7.32
C PRO A 39 -3.49 3.80 8.57
N LYS A 40 -3.18 3.12 9.68
CA LYS A 40 -2.79 3.79 10.93
C LYS A 40 -1.45 4.51 10.71
N ILE A 41 -1.48 5.84 10.65
CA ILE A 41 -0.28 6.67 10.46
C ILE A 41 0.36 6.94 11.82
N ARG A 42 1.66 6.67 11.94
CA ARG A 42 2.47 7.06 13.10
C ARG A 42 3.54 8.06 12.64
N LYS A 43 3.60 9.23 13.28
CA LYS A 43 4.68 10.20 13.05
C LYS A 43 5.95 9.74 13.75
N ILE A 44 7.08 9.92 13.07
CA ILE A 44 8.42 9.65 13.58
C ILE A 44 9.26 10.91 13.41
N ASN A 45 10.10 11.22 14.39
CA ASN A 45 11.11 12.28 14.30
C ASN A 45 12.44 11.61 13.97
N LEU A 46 13.19 12.20 13.04
CA LEU A 46 14.44 11.65 12.53
C LEU A 46 15.39 12.81 12.28
N ASP A 47 16.60 12.70 12.81
CA ASP A 47 17.69 13.61 12.50
C ASP A 47 18.52 13.02 11.36
N LEU A 48 18.83 13.84 10.35
CA LEU A 48 19.62 13.47 9.18
C LEU A 48 20.80 14.42 9.03
N PRO A 49 21.97 13.94 8.57
CA PRO A 49 23.09 14.81 8.27
C PRO A 49 22.75 15.74 7.09
N GLU A 50 23.32 16.94 7.09
CA GLU A 50 23.02 18.00 6.12
C GLU A 50 23.24 17.54 4.67
N TRP A 51 24.35 16.85 4.40
CA TRP A 51 24.65 16.32 3.06
C TRP A 51 23.54 15.41 2.52
N LEU A 52 22.91 14.60 3.37
CA LEU A 52 21.85 13.69 2.95
C LEU A 52 20.55 14.44 2.67
N ILE A 53 20.29 15.52 3.41
CA ILE A 53 19.15 16.40 3.14
C ILE A 53 19.33 17.07 1.77
N SER A 54 20.53 17.61 1.49
CA SER A 54 20.82 18.23 0.19
C SER A 54 20.63 17.25 -0.99
N GLU A 55 21.10 16.01 -0.85
CA GLU A 55 20.89 14.97 -1.87
C GLU A 55 19.40 14.62 -2.04
N LEU A 56 18.65 14.51 -0.93
CA LEU A 56 17.21 14.28 -0.97
C LEU A 56 16.45 15.42 -1.65
N ASP A 57 16.91 16.65 -1.50
CA ASP A 57 16.30 17.84 -2.10
C ASP A 57 16.44 17.83 -3.60
N PHE A 58 17.66 17.58 -4.07
CA PHE A 58 17.97 17.46 -5.49
C PHE A 58 17.14 16.37 -6.15
N GLU A 59 17.04 15.21 -5.52
CA GLU A 59 16.26 14.09 -6.05
C GLU A 59 14.75 14.36 -6.00
N ALA A 60 14.27 15.02 -4.96
CA ALA A 60 12.87 15.41 -4.85
C ALA A 60 12.48 16.43 -5.94
N GLU A 61 13.35 17.42 -6.21
CA GLU A 61 13.16 18.39 -7.29
C GLU A 61 13.19 17.72 -8.67
N ARG A 62 14.16 16.84 -8.91
CA ARG A 62 14.29 16.08 -10.17
C ARG A 62 13.05 15.25 -10.48
N VAL A 63 12.44 14.65 -9.46
CA VAL A 63 11.22 13.82 -9.59
C VAL A 63 9.94 14.69 -9.55
N GLY A 64 10.01 15.93 -9.07
CA GLY A 64 8.88 16.83 -8.96
C GLY A 64 7.97 16.53 -7.76
N VAL A 65 8.54 16.03 -6.66
CA VAL A 65 7.81 15.70 -5.42
C VAL A 65 8.47 16.37 -4.21
N SER A 66 7.80 16.38 -3.06
CA SER A 66 8.45 16.79 -1.81
C SER A 66 9.24 15.63 -1.18
N ARG A 67 10.17 15.96 -0.28
CA ARG A 67 11.04 14.99 0.42
C ARG A 67 10.26 13.86 1.09
N GLN A 68 9.15 14.18 1.75
CA GLN A 68 8.37 13.21 2.54
C GLN A 68 7.81 12.05 1.69
N PRO A 69 7.11 12.29 0.56
CA PRO A 69 6.75 11.26 -0.41
C PRO A 69 7.94 10.44 -0.92
N LEU A 70 9.06 11.09 -1.27
CA LEU A 70 10.25 10.41 -1.78
C LEU A 70 10.83 9.45 -0.74
N ILE A 71 11.01 9.91 0.50
CA ILE A 71 11.49 9.12 1.62
C ILE A 71 10.58 7.91 1.88
N LYS A 72 9.26 8.10 1.84
CA LYS A 72 8.30 6.99 2.02
C LYS A 72 8.47 5.91 0.96
N LEU A 73 8.63 6.31 -0.30
CA LEU A 73 8.79 5.39 -1.42
C LEU A 73 10.08 4.58 -1.29
N TRP A 74 11.20 5.25 -1.06
CA TRP A 74 12.50 4.59 -0.92
C TRP A 74 12.57 3.65 0.29
N LEU A 75 12.00 4.05 1.43
CA LEU A 75 11.90 3.17 2.59
C LEU A 75 11.07 1.92 2.30
N ALA A 76 9.93 2.06 1.60
CA ALA A 76 9.10 0.93 1.21
C ALA A 76 9.85 -0.03 0.28
N GLN A 77 10.51 0.50 -0.75
CA GLN A 77 11.32 -0.27 -1.70
C GLN A 77 12.46 -1.00 -0.99
N LYS A 78 13.23 -0.28 -0.15
CA LYS A 78 14.35 -0.89 0.57
C LYS A 78 13.90 -2.00 1.50
N LEU A 79 12.79 -1.80 2.23
CA LEU A 79 12.23 -2.85 3.09
C LEU A 79 11.72 -4.06 2.29
N GLU A 80 11.19 -3.84 1.08
CA GLU A 80 10.79 -4.93 0.20
C GLU A 80 11.99 -5.73 -0.31
N GLU A 81 13.05 -5.04 -0.76
CA GLU A 81 14.33 -5.67 -1.13
C GLU A 81 14.88 -6.50 0.02
N GLU A 82 14.94 -5.95 1.23
CA GLU A 82 15.42 -6.67 2.42
C GLU A 82 14.57 -7.91 2.75
N ARG A 83 13.25 -7.85 2.54
CA ARG A 83 12.38 -9.02 2.72
C ARG A 83 12.62 -10.07 1.64
N ARG A 84 12.84 -9.64 0.39
CA ARG A 84 13.13 -10.53 -0.74
C ARG A 84 14.47 -11.24 -0.53
N SER A 85 15.51 -10.49 -0.18
CA SER A 85 16.85 -11.01 0.13
C SER A 85 16.81 -12.02 1.29
N ARG A 86 16.09 -11.70 2.38
CA ARG A 86 15.88 -12.65 3.50
C ARG A 86 15.10 -13.91 3.10
N GLY A 87 14.10 -13.77 2.22
CA GLY A 87 13.33 -14.91 1.70
C GLY A 87 14.14 -15.87 0.83
N LEU A 88 15.10 -15.34 0.06
CA LEU A 88 16.01 -16.13 -0.78
C LEU A 88 17.08 -16.86 0.04
N ASN A 89 17.50 -16.31 1.19
CA ASN A 89 18.48 -16.95 2.06
C ASN A 89 17.91 -18.16 2.82
N ASN A 90 16.58 -18.20 3.04
CA ASN A 90 15.92 -19.31 3.73
C ASN A 90 15.56 -20.50 2.81
N THR A 91 15.60 -20.33 1.48
CA THR A 91 15.34 -21.41 0.52
C THR A 91 16.59 -22.15 0.05
N LYS A 92 17.79 -21.62 0.34
CA LYS A 92 19.08 -22.29 0.06
C LYS A 92 19.59 -23.20 1.18
N LEU A 93 18.84 -23.33 2.28
CA LEU A 93 19.18 -24.15 3.46
C LEU A 93 18.23 -25.34 3.66
N LYS A 94 17.57 -25.81 2.61
CA LYS A 94 16.84 -27.08 2.61
C LYS A 94 17.32 -27.99 1.50
#